data_AF-A0A6L4A5E3-F1
#
_entry.id   AF-A0A6L4A5E3-F1
#
_cell.length_a   1.000
_cell.length_b   1.000
_cell.length_c   1.000
_cell.angle_alpha   90.00
_cell.angle_beta   90.00
_cell.angle_gamma   90.00
#
_symmetry.space_group_name_H-M   'P 1'
#
loop_
_entity.id
_entity.type
_entity.pdbx_description
1 polymer ?
#
loop_
_entity_poly.entity_id
_entity_poly.type
_entity_poly.pdbx_seq_one_letter_code
_entity_poly.pdbx_strand_id
1 'polypeptide(L)' 'MPALFERGDLVPVYRVLPADLETPVSAFLKLFRADEPAFLLESVQGGEQVGRYSFICVGPRKVLAPATTPG' A
#
# COMPACT_ATOMS: atom_id res chain seq x y z
N MET A 1 17.31 9.00 -16.93
CA MET A 1 16.40 7.84 -17.03
C MET A 1 17.12 6.48 -17.05
N PRO A 2 18.31 6.29 -17.65
CA PRO A 2 19.00 4.97 -17.64
C PRO A 2 19.39 4.47 -16.25
N ALA A 3 19.85 5.37 -15.36
CA ALA A 3 20.38 5.02 -14.05
C ALA A 3 19.38 4.35 -13.07
N LEU A 4 18.07 4.39 -13.33
CA LEU A 4 17.09 3.70 -12.49
C LEU A 4 17.00 2.20 -12.81
N PHE A 5 17.23 1.82 -14.06
CA PHE A 5 17.19 0.43 -14.51
C PHE A 5 18.43 -0.37 -14.08
N GLU A 6 19.52 0.33 -13.74
CA GLU A 6 20.72 -0.27 -13.11
C GLU A 6 20.41 -0.91 -11.73
N ARG A 7 19.25 -0.60 -11.14
CA ARG A 7 18.82 -1.13 -9.83
C ARG A 7 17.83 -2.29 -9.92
N GLY A 8 17.48 -2.71 -11.14
CA GLY A 8 16.55 -3.80 -11.43
C GLY A 8 15.34 -3.38 -12.29
N ASP A 9 14.48 -4.36 -12.59
CA ASP A 9 13.36 -4.18 -13.53
C ASP A 9 12.14 -3.47 -12.93
N LEU A 10 12.16 -3.17 -11.62
CA LEU A 10 11.08 -2.49 -10.92
C LEU A 10 11.45 -1.02 -10.65
N VAL A 11 10.84 -0.12 -11.42
CA VAL A 11 11.03 1.33 -11.28
C VAL A 11 9.82 1.94 -10.55
N PRO A 12 9.97 2.43 -9.30
CA PRO A 12 8.87 3.09 -8.60
C PRO A 12 8.61 4.48 -9.20
N VAL A 13 7.37 4.70 -9.63
CA VAL A 13 6.88 6.02 -10.04
C VAL A 13 6.01 6.57 -8.92
N TYR A 14 6.41 7.70 -8.35
CA TYR A 14 5.71 8.27 -7.20
C TYR A 14 5.74 9.79 -7.24
N ARG A 15 4.87 10.39 -6.42
CA ARG A 15 4.88 11.81 -6.08
C ARG A 15 4.50 11.98 -4.62
N VAL A 16 4.97 13.06 -4.02
CA VAL A 16 4.54 13.48 -2.68
C VAL A 16 3.36 14.44 -2.82
N LEU A 17 2.32 14.24 -2.01
CA LEU A 17 1.12 15.07 -1.99
C LEU A 17 0.91 15.64 -0.58
N PRO A 18 0.42 16.89 -0.45
CA PRO A 18 -0.05 17.41 0.84
C PRO A 18 -1.23 16.57 1.35
N ALA A 19 -1.20 16.23 2.63
CA ALA A 19 -2.17 15.34 3.26
C ALA A 19 -2.44 15.72 4.72
N ASP A 20 -2.24 16.99 5.09
CA ASP A 20 -2.31 17.47 6.48
C ASP A 20 -3.69 17.23 7.14
N LEU A 21 -4.73 17.10 6.32
CA LEU A 21 -6.11 16.81 6.76
C LEU A 21 -6.52 15.35 6.58
N GLU A 22 -5.62 14.51 6.06
CA GLU A 22 -5.89 13.09 5.87
C GLU A 22 -5.41 12.31 7.10
N THR A 23 -6.28 11.47 7.64
CA THR A 23 -5.86 10.32 8.42
C THR A 23 -5.63 9.13 7.49
N PRO A 24 -4.82 8.11 7.87
CA PRO A 24 -4.62 6.91 7.06
C PRO A 24 -5.94 6.25 6.62
N VAL A 25 -6.93 6.20 7.51
CA VAL A 25 -8.27 5.67 7.22
C VAL A 25 -9.00 6.52 6.18
N SER A 26 -8.99 7.85 6.32
CA SER A 26 -9.67 8.73 5.36
C SER A 26 -9.04 8.66 3.96
N ALA A 27 -7.71 8.56 3.88
CA ALA A 27 -7.00 8.36 2.62
C ALA A 27 -7.32 7.01 1.99
N PHE A 28 -7.38 5.94 2.80
CA PHE A 28 -7.76 4.60 2.35
C PHE A 28 -9.17 4.61 1.73
N LEU A 29 -10.16 5.19 2.41
CA LEU A 29 -11.55 5.25 1.92
C LEU A 29 -11.68 6.05 0.62
N LYS A 30 -10.88 7.10 0.42
CA LYS A 30 -10.85 7.87 -0.83
C LYS A 30 -10.27 7.08 -2.00
N LEU A 31 -9.38 6.12 -1.73
CA LEU A 31 -8.72 5.29 -2.74
C LEU A 31 -9.44 3.96 -2.98
N PHE A 32 -10.27 3.53 -2.03
CA PHE A 32 -10.94 2.23 -2.03
C PHE A 32 -11.89 2.05 -3.23
N ARG A 33 -11.93 0.82 -3.75
CA ARG A 33 -12.84 0.38 -4.80
C ARG A 33 -13.41 -0.97 -4.39
N ALA A 34 -14.74 -1.08 -4.39
CA ALA A 34 -15.45 -2.23 -3.83
C ALA A 34 -15.04 -3.58 -4.46
N ASP A 35 -14.75 -3.58 -5.76
CA ASP A 35 -14.46 -4.79 -6.53
C ASP A 35 -12.96 -5.08 -6.70
N GLU A 36 -12.08 -4.38 -5.97
CA GLU A 36 -10.63 -4.57 -6.04
C GLU A 36 -10.04 -4.95 -4.66
N PRO A 37 -9.05 -5.86 -4.61
CA PRO A 37 -8.33 -6.12 -3.36
C PRO A 37 -7.66 -4.84 -2.86
N ALA A 38 -7.76 -4.61 -1.55
CA ALA A 38 -7.17 -3.44 -0.91
C ALA A 38 -6.75 -3.76 0.53
N PHE A 39 -5.73 -3.07 1.03
CA PHE A 39 -5.34 -3.13 2.43
C PHE A 39 -4.86 -1.78 2.97
N LEU A 40 -5.02 -1.60 4.27
CA LEU A 40 -4.39 -0.56 5.07
C LEU A 40 -3.59 -1.25 6.18
N LEU A 41 -2.30 -0.99 6.24
CA LEU A 41 -1.41 -1.46 7.32
C LEU A 41 -0.94 -0.25 8.13
N GLU A 42 -1.17 -0.30 9.43
CA GLU A 42 -0.72 0.73 10.37
C GLU A 42 0.26 0.11 11.35
N SER A 43 1.36 0.81 11.59
CA SER A 43 2.28 0.44 12.67
C SER A 43 1.70 0.91 14.01
N VAL A 44 1.96 0.18 15.08
CA VAL A 44 1.62 0.60 16.45
C VAL A 44 2.85 0.45 17.34
N GLN A 45 3.16 1.46 18.13
CA GLN A 45 4.29 1.41 19.07
C GLN A 45 3.75 1.59 20.50
N GLY A 46 3.97 0.59 21.37
CA GLY A 46 3.55 0.64 22.77
C GLY A 46 2.03 0.55 23.02
N GLY A 47 1.25 0.07 22.05
CA GLY A 47 -0.19 -0.25 22.21
C GLY A 47 -1.15 0.93 21.97
N GLU A 48 -0.71 2.17 22.12
CA GLU A 48 -1.60 3.35 22.05
C GLU A 48 -1.19 4.42 21.05
N GLN A 49 0.06 4.40 20.55
CA GLN A 49 0.52 5.39 19.56
C GLN A 49 0.48 4.82 18.14
N VAL A 50 -0.19 5.56 17.25
CA VAL A 50 -0.11 5.37 15.80
C VAL A 50 1.36 5.48 15.40
N GLY A 51 1.86 4.43 14.75
CA GLY A 51 3.23 4.36 14.30
C GLY A 51 3.53 5.39 13.22
N ARG A 52 4.83 5.65 13.00
CA ARG A 52 5.31 6.74 12.14
C ARG A 52 4.86 6.67 10.68
N TYR A 53 4.38 5.51 10.23
CA TYR A 53 3.99 5.25 8.84
C TYR A 53 2.79 4.31 8.75
N SER A 54 1.93 4.58 7.76
CA SER A 54 0.86 3.68 7.31
C SER A 54 1.06 3.38 5.82
N PHE A 55 0.69 2.17 5.39
CA PHE A 55 0.80 1.71 4.01
C PHE A 55 -0.58 1.37 3.45
N ILE A 56 -0.90 1.92 2.28
CA ILE A 56 -2.16 1.67 1.58
C ILE A 56 -1.85 0.97 0.25
N CYS A 57 -2.61 -0.09 -0.05
CA CYS A 57 -2.63 -0.72 -1.36
C CYS A 57 -4.07 -0.79 -1.86
N VAL A 58 -4.26 -0.45 -3.14
CA VAL A 58 -5.52 -0.57 -3.88
C VAL A 58 -5.21 -1.09 -5.28
N GLY A 59 -6.04 -1.98 -5.80
CA GLY A 59 -5.91 -2.49 -7.18
C GLY A 59 -4.58 -3.17 -7.50
N PRO A 60 -4.11 -4.15 -6.71
CA PRO A 60 -2.86 -4.83 -7.01
C PRO A 60 -2.96 -5.61 -8.33
N ARG A 61 -1.90 -5.57 -9.14
CA ARG A 61 -1.83 -6.29 -10.42
C ARG A 61 -2.00 -7.81 -10.28
N LYS A 62 -1.58 -8.38 -9.15
CA LYS A 62 -1.64 -9.82 -8.87
C LYS A 62 -1.72 -10.06 -7.37
N VAL A 63 -2.60 -10.98 -6.96
CA VAL A 63 -2.63 -11.56 -5.62
C VAL A 63 -2.00 -12.94 -5.69
N LEU A 64 -1.07 -13.22 -4.77
CA LEU A 64 -0.48 -14.56 -4.62
C LEU A 64 -1.22 -15.28 -3.49
N ALA A 65 -1.88 -16.38 -3.83
CA ALA A 65 -2.51 -17.27 -2.86
C ALA A 65 -1.73 -18.59 -2.80
N PRO A 66 -1.73 -19.29 -1.65
CA PRO A 66 -1.18 -20.64 -1.58
C PRO A 66 -1.84 -21.54 -2.63
N ALA A 67 -1.07 -22.46 -3.21
CA ALA A 67 -1.64 -23.50 -4.04
C ALA A 67 -2.61 -24.33 -3.17
N THR A 68 -3.90 -24.25 -3.45
CA THR A 68 -4.87 -25.14 -2.82
C THR A 68 -4.66 -26.50 -3.47
N THR A 69 -4.02 -27.44 -2.77
CA THR A 69 -4.07 -28.84 -3.20
C THR A 69 -5.53 -29.30 -2.99
N PRO A 70 -6.27 -29.68 -4.04
CA PRO A 70 -7.56 -30.31 -3.83
C PRO A 70 -7.33 -31.65 -3.11
N GLY A 71 -8.03 -31.84 -1.99
CA GLY A 71 -8.13 -33.14 -1.32
C GLY A 71 -9.12 -34.06 -2.01
#